data_AF-A0A2E9UWD0-F1
#
_entry.id   AF-A0A2E9UWD0-F1
#
_cell.length_a   1.000
_cell.length_b   1.000
_cell.length_c   1.000
_cell.angle_alpha   90.00
_cell.angle_beta   90.00
_cell.angle_gamma   90.00
#
_symmetry.space_group_name_H-M   'P 1'
#
loop_
_entity.id
_entity.type
_entity.pdbx_description
1 polymer ?
#
loop_
_entity_poly.entity_id
_entity_poly.type
_entity_poly.pdbx_seq_one_letter_code
_entity_poly.pdbx_strand_id
1 'polypeptide(L)' 'YGDSIAAVVGKDNMIGTQFHPEKSQKMGLLMLENFLNWRP' A
#
# COMPACT_ATOMS: atom_id res chain seq x y z
N TYR A 1 13.28 -18.38 5.98
CA TYR A 1 13.36 -17.11 5.23
C TYR A 1 12.91 -17.40 3.82
N GLY A 2 11.89 -16.68 3.32
CA GLY A 2 11.37 -16.88 1.95
C GLY A 2 9.93 -17.35 1.85
N ASP A 3 9.18 -17.38 2.95
CA ASP A 3 7.75 -17.68 2.87
C ASP A 3 7.00 -16.52 2.19
N SER A 4 5.99 -16.86 1.41
CA SER A 4 5.13 -15.86 0.79
C SER A 4 4.29 -15.18 1.88
N ILE A 5 4.33 -13.86 1.89
CA ILE A 5 3.50 -13.03 2.78
C ILE A 5 2.63 -12.09 1.95
N ALA A 6 1.48 -11.71 2.50
CA ALA A 6 0.69 -10.64 1.92
C ALA A 6 1.43 -9.31 2.09
N ALA A 7 1.82 -8.69 0.97
CA ALA A 7 2.45 -7.37 0.98
C ALA A 7 1.42 -6.24 1.13
N VAL A 8 0.20 -6.46 0.61
CA VAL A 8 -0.93 -5.52 0.62
C VAL A 8 -2.22 -6.30 0.82
N VAL A 9 -3.13 -5.75 1.62
CA VAL A 9 -4.51 -6.25 1.82
C VAL A 9 -5.51 -5.12 1.59
N GLY A 10 -6.74 -5.47 1.20
CA GLY A 10 -7.84 -4.52 1.04
C GLY A 10 -9.14 -5.10 1.58
N LYS A 11 -9.96 -4.25 2.19
CA LYS A 11 -11.30 -4.59 2.66
C LYS A 11 -12.17 -3.35 2.65
N ASP A 12 -13.30 -3.41 1.95
CA ASP A 12 -14.22 -2.29 1.78
C ASP A 12 -13.45 -1.03 1.31
N ASN A 13 -13.46 0.05 2.10
CA ASN A 13 -12.73 1.29 1.82
C ASN A 13 -11.36 1.37 2.52
N MET A 14 -10.81 0.25 2.99
CA MET A 14 -9.53 0.18 3.71
C MET A 14 -8.46 -0.55 2.90
N ILE A 15 -7.23 -0.05 2.96
CA ILE A 15 -6.02 -0.70 2.43
C ILE A 15 -4.97 -0.77 3.54
N GLY A 16 -4.28 -1.91 3.66
CA GLY A 16 -3.15 -2.11 4.57
C GLY A 16 -1.91 -2.60 3.84
N THR A 17 -0.74 -2.09 4.22
CA THR A 17 0.55 -2.49 3.62
C THR A 17 1.48 -3.04 4.70
N GLN A 18 2.24 -4.09 4.37
CA GLN A 18 3.28 -4.58 5.27
C GLN A 18 4.54 -3.69 5.22
N PHE A 19 4.83 -3.07 4.08
CA PHE A 19 5.89 -2.08 3.97
C PHE A 19 5.38 -0.68 4.37
N HIS A 20 6.32 0.26 4.50
CA HIS A 20 6.07 1.67 4.80
C HIS A 20 6.05 2.50 3.51
N PRO A 21 4.86 2.86 2.96
CA PRO A 21 4.79 3.66 1.74
C PRO A 21 5.52 4.99 1.91
N GLU A 22 5.46 5.61 3.09
CA GLU A 22 6.11 6.89 3.39
C GLU A 22 7.66 6.83 3.36
N LYS A 23 8.25 5.63 3.42
CA LYS A 23 9.70 5.39 3.33
C LYS A 23 10.13 4.78 2.00
N SER A 24 9.19 4.58 1.07
CA SER A 24 9.42 3.90 -0.21
C SER A 24 9.69 4.87 -1.37
N GLN A 25 10.16 6.09 -1.08
CA GLN A 25 10.58 7.10 -2.07
C GLN A 25 9.46 7.39 -3.09
N LYS A 26 9.82 7.62 -4.36
CA LYS A 26 8.89 7.94 -5.45
C LYS A 26 7.73 6.94 -5.57
N MET A 27 8.00 5.64 -5.41
CA MET A 27 6.96 4.60 -5.50
C MET A 27 5.97 4.68 -4.32
N GLY A 28 6.50 4.99 -3.14
CA GLY A 28 5.71 5.27 -1.95
C GLY A 28 4.76 6.45 -2.10
N LEU A 29 5.28 7.57 -2.60
CA LEU A 29 4.48 8.78 -2.87
C LEU A 29 3.38 8.52 -3.89
N LEU A 30 3.69 7.80 -4.97
CA LEU A 30 2.69 7.42 -5.99
C LEU A 30 1.58 6.54 -5.40
N MET A 31 1.93 5.61 -4.51
CA MET A 31 0.93 4.77 -3.84
C MET A 31 -0.02 5.60 -2.96
N LEU A 32 0.53 6.56 -2.20
CA LEU A 32 -0.27 7.46 -1.37
C LEU A 32 -1.15 8.39 -2.23
N GLU A 33 -0.64 8.91 -3.34
CA GLU A 33 -1.41 9.72 -4.29
C GLU A 33 -2.58 8.93 -4.88
N ASN A 34 -2.34 7.68 -5.29
CA ASN A 34 -3.40 6.80 -5.79
C ASN A 34 -4.45 6.52 -4.71
N PHE A 35 -4.03 6.30 -3.46
CA PHE A 35 -4.96 6.09 -2.36
C PHE A 35 -5.84 7.32 -2.10
N LEU A 36 -5.28 8.53 -2.14
CA LEU A 36 -6.04 9.77 -1.94
C LEU A 36 -7.03 10.05 -3.07
N ASN A 37 -6.71 9.65 -4.29
CA ASN A 37 -7.58 9.80 -5.46
C ASN A 37 -8.57 8.64 -5.63
N TRP A 38 -8.45 7.59 -4.80
CA TRP A 38 -9.27 6.40 -4.93
C TRP A 38 -10.73 6.68 -4.57
N ARG A 39 -11.63 6.13 -5.39
CA ARG A 39 -13.08 6.15 -5.18
C ARG A 39 -13.59 4.69 -5.20
N PRO A 40 -13.61 4.01 -4.04
CA PRO A 40 -14.07 2.63 -3.92
C PRO A 40 -15.55 2.45 -4.30
#